data_AF-A0A701TVA4-F1
#
_entry.id   AF-A0A701TVA4-F1
#
_cell.length_a   1.000
_cell.length_b   1.000
_cell.length_c   1.000
_cell.angle_alpha   90.00
_cell.angle_beta   90.00
_cell.angle_gamma   90.00
#
_symmetry.space_group_name_H-M   'P 1'
#
loop_
_entity.id
_entity.type
_entity.pdbx_description
1 polymer ?
#
loop_
_entity_poly.entity_id
_entity_poly.type
_entity_poly.pdbx_seq_one_letter_code
_entity_poly.pdbx_strand_id
1 'polypeptide(L)'
;LTKKGIVKLSSATDSDSEALAATPKAVHAVMDEVQTKAPLDSPVFTGTPTTPTPPDDAKGLQTANAEFVRKLIAALVGSVPESL
;
A
#
# COMPACT_ATOMS: atom_id res chain seq x y z
N LEU A 1 8.70 -13.45 -34.84
CA LEU A 1 10.17 -13.65 -34.93
C LEU A 1 10.85 -12.37 -34.45
N THR A 2 11.44 -12.37 -33.26
CA THR A 2 12.34 -11.29 -32.83
C THR A 2 13.61 -11.35 -33.67
N LYS A 3 13.88 -10.30 -34.45
CA LYS A 3 15.16 -10.18 -35.17
C LYS A 3 16.26 -9.85 -34.16
N LYS A 4 17.37 -10.60 -34.18
CA LYS A 4 18.57 -10.26 -33.39
C LYS A 4 19.11 -8.90 -33.86
N GLY A 5 19.44 -8.01 -32.93
CA GLY A 5 19.95 -6.65 -33.18
C GLY A 5 20.60 -6.04 -31.94
N ILE A 6 21.14 -4.82 -32.06
CA ILE A 6 21.70 -4.07 -30.93
C ILE A 6 20.55 -3.53 -30.08
N VAL A 7 20.58 -3.78 -28.76
CA VAL A 7 19.59 -3.28 -27.79
C VAL A 7 20.18 -2.10 -27.03
N LYS A 8 19.40 -1.02 -26.86
CA LYS A 8 19.80 0.15 -26.08
C LYS A 8 19.60 -0.12 -24.58
N LEU A 9 20.58 0.28 -23.77
CA LEU A 9 20.51 0.17 -22.32
C LEU A 9 19.76 1.36 -21.71
N SER A 10 19.00 1.10 -20.65
CA SER A 10 18.30 2.11 -19.85
C SER A 10 18.57 1.93 -18.36
N SER A 11 18.66 3.05 -17.63
CA SER A 11 18.78 3.07 -16.16
C SER A 11 17.57 3.67 -15.44
N ALA A 12 16.48 3.91 -16.19
CA ALA A 12 15.19 4.27 -15.59
C ALA A 12 14.63 3.09 -14.78
N THR A 13 13.99 3.38 -13.64
CA THR A 13 13.40 2.39 -12.73
C THR A 13 11.89 2.20 -12.95
N ASP A 14 11.31 2.99 -13.85
CA ASP A 14 9.88 3.09 -14.18
C ASP A 14 9.62 2.94 -15.69
N SER A 15 10.54 2.30 -16.43
CA SER A 15 10.42 2.20 -17.88
C SER A 15 9.44 1.10 -18.29
N ASP A 16 8.38 1.49 -19.02
CA ASP A 16 7.43 0.56 -19.66
C ASP A 16 7.90 0.05 -21.03
N SER A 17 9.14 0.35 -21.45
CA SER A 17 9.63 0.03 -22.80
C SER A 17 10.15 -1.40 -22.91
N GLU A 18 9.50 -2.22 -23.73
CA GLU A 18 9.97 -3.57 -24.06
C GLU A 18 11.16 -3.60 -25.04
N ALA A 19 11.51 -2.45 -25.64
CA ALA A 19 12.61 -2.33 -26.60
C ALA A 19 13.96 -2.00 -25.94
N LEU A 20 13.98 -1.67 -24.65
CA LEU A 20 15.17 -1.29 -23.90
C LEU A 20 15.56 -2.41 -22.93
N ALA A 21 16.87 -2.63 -22.75
CA ALA A 21 17.36 -3.53 -21.72
C ALA A 21 17.66 -2.74 -20.44
N ALA A 22 17.19 -3.25 -19.30
CA ALA A 22 17.50 -2.68 -17.99
C ALA A 22 18.98 -2.87 -17.65
N THR A 23 19.61 -1.83 -17.10
CA THR A 23 20.97 -1.92 -16.54
C THR A 23 20.97 -2.48 -15.12
N PRO A 24 22.08 -3.08 -14.65
CA PRO A 24 22.22 -3.50 -13.24
C PRO A 24 21.94 -2.39 -12.23
N LYS A 25 22.22 -1.13 -12.59
CA LYS A 25 21.91 0.05 -11.77
C LYS A 25 20.40 0.21 -11.52
N ALA A 26 19.58 0.08 -12.57
CA ALA A 26 18.12 0.17 -12.42
C ALA A 26 17.58 -0.98 -11.57
N VAL A 27 18.05 -2.21 -11.82
CA VAL A 27 17.65 -3.39 -11.04
C VAL A 27 18.02 -3.24 -9.57
N HIS A 28 19.25 -2.81 -9.27
CA HIS A 28 19.70 -2.59 -7.90
C HIS A 28 18.84 -1.53 -7.19
N ALA A 29 18.57 -0.39 -7.83
CA ALA A 29 17.76 0.68 -7.23
C ALA A 29 16.34 0.19 -6.88
N VAL A 30 15.71 -0.57 -7.78
CA VAL A 30 14.39 -1.18 -7.51
C VAL A 30 14.47 -2.19 -6.37
N MET A 31 15.51 -3.02 -6.33
CA MET A 31 15.69 -4.02 -5.26
C MET A 31 15.90 -3.37 -3.89
N ASP A 32 16.67 -2.28 -3.82
CA ASP A 32 16.86 -1.54 -2.57
C ASP A 32 15.54 -0.95 -2.09
N GLU A 33 14.76 -0.34 -2.99
CA GLU A 33 13.46 0.22 -2.62
C GLU A 33 12.49 -0.88 -2.16
N VAL A 34 12.41 -2.01 -2.87
CA VAL A 34 11.53 -3.13 -2.51
C VAL A 34 11.89 -3.72 -1.14
N GLN A 35 13.18 -3.77 -0.79
CA GLN A 35 13.62 -4.23 0.54
C GLN A 35 13.14 -3.34 1.69
N THR A 36 12.77 -2.08 1.43
CA THR A 36 12.21 -1.19 2.45
C THR A 36 10.70 -1.35 2.66
N LYS A 37 10.00 -2.05 1.75
CA LYS A 37 8.55 -2.24 1.83
C LYS A 37 8.22 -3.40 2.77
N ALA A 38 7.01 -3.39 3.33
CA ALA A 38 6.53 -4.50 4.16
C ALA A 38 6.20 -5.74 3.30
N PRO A 39 6.29 -6.97 3.85
CA PRO A 39 5.85 -8.18 3.16
C PRO A 39 4.38 -8.08 2.74
N LEU A 40 4.03 -8.60 1.56
CA LEU A 40 2.64 -8.61 1.10
C LEU A 40 1.78 -9.52 1.97
N ASP A 41 2.32 -10.68 2.36
CA ASP A 41 1.67 -11.62 3.26
C ASP A 41 1.94 -11.23 4.72
N SER A 42 0.88 -10.84 5.42
CA SER A 42 0.91 -10.48 6.85
C SER A 42 1.98 -9.41 7.20
N PRO A 43 1.90 -8.20 6.61
CA PRO A 43 2.84 -7.12 6.92
C PRO A 43 2.82 -6.73 8.39
N VAL A 44 4.00 -6.43 8.94
CA VAL A 44 4.13 -5.70 10.21
C VAL A 44 4.31 -4.22 9.88
N PHE A 45 3.31 -3.39 10.21
CA PHE A 45 3.40 -1.94 10.05
C PHE A 45 4.19 -1.32 11.21
N THR A 46 5.04 -0.34 10.92
CA THR A 46 5.82 0.43 11.91
C THR A 46 5.45 1.92 11.83
N GLY A 47 5.76 2.69 12.88
CA GLY A 47 5.41 4.12 12.96
C GLY A 47 3.92 4.36 13.20
N THR A 48 3.35 5.40 12.56
CA THR A 48 1.93 5.77 12.65
C THR A 48 1.25 5.60 11.29
N PRO A 49 0.89 4.35 10.88
CA PRO A 49 0.23 4.12 9.60
C PRO A 49 -1.14 4.82 9.56
N THR A 50 -1.42 5.48 8.44
CA THR A 50 -2.72 6.15 8.19
C THR A 50 -3.51 5.37 7.16
N THR A 51 -4.79 5.17 7.39
CA THR A 51 -5.73 4.61 6.42
C THR A 51 -6.95 5.52 6.27
N PRO A 52 -7.59 5.56 5.09
CA PRO A 52 -8.86 6.25 4.92
C PRO A 52 -9.90 5.74 5.92
N THR A 53 -10.67 6.65 6.53
CA THR A 53 -11.72 6.30 7.50
C THR A 53 -12.88 5.60 6.77
N PRO A 54 -13.20 4.35 7.13
CA PRO A 54 -14.34 3.65 6.54
C PRO A 54 -15.66 4.39 6.80
N PRO A 55 -16.67 4.21 5.92
CA PRO A 55 -18.03 4.71 6.18
C PRO A 55 -18.65 3.96 7.37
N ASP A 56 -19.63 4.59 8.04
CA ASP A 56 -20.22 4.10 9.30
C ASP A 56 -20.90 2.73 9.18
N ASP A 57 -21.37 2.40 7.98
CA ASP A 57 -22.04 1.14 7.64
C ASP A 57 -21.09 0.06 7.13
N ALA A 58 -19.77 0.27 7.19
CA ALA A 58 -18.78 -0.71 6.71
C ALA A 58 -18.96 -2.09 7.37
N LYS A 59 -19.12 -3.13 6.54
CA LYS A 59 -19.21 -4.55 6.93
C LYS A 59 -18.16 -5.44 6.24
N GLY A 60 -17.28 -4.86 5.44
CA GLY A 60 -16.33 -5.59 4.60
C GLY A 60 -14.99 -5.83 5.28
N LEU A 61 -13.99 -6.13 4.46
CA LEU A 61 -12.60 -6.36 4.87
C LEU A 61 -11.77 -5.06 4.94
N GLN A 62 -12.41 -3.90 5.16
CA GLN A 62 -11.69 -2.63 5.30
C GLN A 62 -10.83 -2.62 6.56
N THR A 63 -9.68 -1.95 6.51
CA THR A 63 -8.88 -1.70 7.71
C THR A 63 -9.57 -0.69 8.62
N ALA A 64 -9.97 -1.11 9.81
CA ALA A 64 -10.48 -0.21 10.83
C ALA A 64 -9.36 0.72 11.35
N ASN A 65 -9.65 2.01 11.47
CA ASN A 65 -8.74 2.99 12.06
C ASN A 65 -9.29 3.57 13.38
N ALA A 66 -8.45 4.30 14.10
CA ALA A 66 -8.83 4.85 15.41
C ALA A 66 -10.01 5.83 15.34
N GLU A 67 -10.16 6.59 14.25
CA GLU A 67 -11.27 7.51 14.06
C GLU A 67 -12.61 6.76 13.94
N PHE A 68 -12.65 5.74 13.08
CA PHE A 68 -13.82 4.89 12.88
C PHE A 68 -14.27 4.24 14.20
N VAL A 69 -13.34 3.65 14.95
CA VAL A 69 -13.64 2.99 16.24
C VAL A 69 -14.16 4.00 17.26
N ARG A 70 -13.51 5.17 17.40
CA ARG A 70 -13.96 6.21 18.33
C ARG A 70 -15.37 6.72 18.00
N LYS A 71 -15.69 6.88 16.70
CA LYS A 71 -17.01 7.33 16.24
C LYS A 71 -18.11 6.32 16.59
N LEU A 72 -17.89 5.04 16.32
CA LEU A 72 -18.86 3.99 16.64
C LEU A 72 -19.07 3.83 18.15
N ILE A 73 -18.00 3.93 18.95
CA ILE A 73 -18.11 3.91 20.42
C ILE A 73 -18.92 5.10 20.92
N ALA A 74 -18.69 6.31 20.41
CA ALA A 74 -19.44 7.49 20.81
C ALA A 74 -20.94 7.35 20.48
N ALA A 75 -21.28 6.81 19.30
CA ALA A 75 -22.67 6.54 18.93
C ALA A 75 -23.32 5.50 19.87
N LEU A 76 -22.58 4.45 20.25
CA LEU A 76 -23.05 3.43 21.19
C LEU A 76 -23.30 4.02 22.59
N VAL A 77 -22.35 4.80 23.13
CA VAL A 77 -22.47 5.42 24.45
C VAL A 77 -23.64 6.41 24.49
N GLY A 78 -23.82 7.23 23.45
CA GLY A 78 -24.95 8.17 23.36
C GLY A 78 -26.32 7.51 23.18
N SER A 79 -26.37 6.21 22.84
CA SER A 79 -27.61 5.45 22.68
C SER A 79 -28.05 4.74 23.97
N VAL A 80 -27.27 4.84 25.07
CA VAL A 80 -27.64 4.28 26.36
C VAL A 80 -28.67 5.23 27.00
N PRO A 81 -29.93 4.82 27.21
CA PRO A 81 -30.87 5.64 27.95
C PRO A 81 -30.32 5.86 29.36
N GLU A 82 -30.23 7.12 29.79
CA GLU A 82 -29.99 7.43 31.20
C GLU A 82 -31.17 6.86 32.00
N SER A 83 -31.00 5.66 32.56
CA SER A 83 -31.95 5.13 33.51
C SER A 83 -31.77 5.91 34.82
N LEU A 84 -32.67 6.87 35.06
CA LEU A 84 -32.93 7.48 36.36
C LEU A 84 -34.33 7.10 36.83
#